data_AF-A0A9W6Y0E5-F1
#
_entry.id   AF-A0A9W6Y0E5-F1
#
_cell.length_a   1.000
_cell.length_b   1.000
_cell.length_c   1.000
_cell.angle_alpha   90.00
_cell.angle_beta   90.00
_cell.angle_gamma   90.00
#
_symmetry.space_group_name_H-M   'P 1'
#
loop_
_entity.id
_entity.type
_entity.pdbx_description
1 polymer ?
#
loop_
_entity_poly.entity_id
_entity_poly.type
_entity_poly.pdbx_seq_one_letter_code
_entity_poly.pdbx_strand_id
1 'polypeptide(L)'
;MRAWTLCCACTCYAYSPFWTDAKYDDAYNGELLLVHGVSSELAGSYRLVSNTLNCARKLLLPECWPSLWKSLASALDSALFDAFYNPNSMDERSQLSNSGERQFISDVRSLVAIFATGTSKALPRSYFRLTREVCHLLEMPAARLREVYKALDDDSVASEVGDEVAGGLEQLTTILEACGIFSLTPAQVVRICASRLDLENRDPLLPTA
;
A
#
# COMPACT_ATOMS: atom_id res chain seq x y z
N MET A 1 -18.47 -7.87 14.85
CA MET A 1 -18.23 -6.67 14.03
C MET A 1 -18.54 -7.04 12.58
N ARG A 2 -19.51 -6.39 11.93
CA ARG A 2 -19.89 -6.77 10.57
C ARG A 2 -18.76 -6.35 9.63
N ALA A 3 -18.17 -7.31 8.91
CA ALA A 3 -17.11 -7.07 7.90
C ALA A 3 -17.47 -5.97 6.87
N TRP A 4 -18.76 -5.66 6.75
CA TRP A 4 -19.38 -4.65 5.89
C TRP A 4 -18.90 -3.22 6.15
N THR A 5 -18.66 -2.81 7.41
CA THR A 5 -18.25 -1.42 7.69
C THR A 5 -16.84 -1.13 7.19
N LEU A 6 -15.94 -2.11 7.32
CA LEU A 6 -14.57 -2.00 6.84
C LEU A 6 -14.53 -2.03 5.30
N CYS A 7 -15.29 -2.96 4.70
CA CYS A 7 -15.43 -3.05 3.26
C CYS A 7 -15.95 -1.74 2.65
N CYS A 8 -17.03 -1.18 3.22
CA CYS A 8 -17.61 0.08 2.76
C CYS A 8 -16.64 1.25 2.88
N ALA A 9 -15.88 1.36 3.98
CA ALA A 9 -14.87 2.40 4.16
C ALA A 9 -13.75 2.29 3.12
N CYS A 10 -13.24 1.09 2.85
CA CYS A 10 -12.22 0.87 1.82
C CYS A 10 -12.78 1.12 0.41
N THR A 11 -14.05 0.81 0.15
CA THR A 11 -14.71 1.18 -1.11
C THR A 11 -14.77 2.70 -1.26
N CYS A 12 -15.29 3.43 -0.26
CA CYS A 12 -15.31 4.90 -0.31
C CYS A 12 -13.91 5.49 -0.48
N TYR A 13 -12.93 4.92 0.23
CA TYR A 13 -11.52 5.28 0.11
C TYR A 13 -11.00 5.08 -1.32
N ALA A 14 -11.37 4.00 -2.02
CA ALA A 14 -11.01 3.77 -3.42
C ALA A 14 -11.63 4.78 -4.41
N TYR A 15 -12.67 5.51 -4.00
CA TYR A 15 -13.33 6.57 -4.77
C TYR A 15 -12.84 7.97 -4.38
N SER A 16 -11.89 8.09 -3.45
CA SER A 16 -11.46 9.39 -2.96
C SER A 16 -10.79 10.21 -4.08
N PRO A 17 -11.12 11.51 -4.21
CA PRO A 17 -10.63 12.33 -5.31
C PRO A 17 -9.12 12.57 -5.25
N PHE A 18 -8.51 12.45 -4.06
CA PHE A 18 -7.07 12.66 -3.90
C PHE A 18 -6.22 11.66 -4.69
N TRP A 19 -6.78 10.52 -5.15
CA TRP A 19 -6.03 9.55 -5.94
C TRP A 19 -5.56 10.11 -7.28
N THR A 20 -6.38 10.93 -7.92
CA THR A 20 -6.19 11.39 -9.30
C THR A 20 -6.17 12.91 -9.44
N ASP A 21 -6.62 13.66 -8.44
CA ASP A 21 -6.75 15.12 -8.53
C ASP A 21 -5.39 15.82 -8.43
N ALA A 22 -4.90 16.33 -9.56
CA ALA A 22 -3.69 17.14 -9.66
C ALA A 22 -3.82 18.53 -9.01
N LYS A 23 -5.05 19.02 -8.73
CA LYS A 23 -5.26 20.35 -8.13
C LYS A 23 -4.77 20.46 -6.69
N TYR A 24 -4.50 19.33 -6.02
CA TYR A 24 -3.86 19.32 -4.71
C TYR A 24 -2.34 19.55 -4.78
N ASP A 25 -1.74 19.47 -5.97
CA ASP A 25 -0.29 19.62 -6.18
C ASP A 25 0.12 21.07 -6.56
N ASP A 26 -0.78 21.86 -7.15
CA ASP A 26 -0.52 23.26 -7.58
C ASP A 26 -0.56 24.30 -6.44
N ALA A 27 -0.90 23.89 -5.21
CA ALA A 27 -0.81 24.77 -4.04
C ALA A 27 0.66 24.90 -3.56
N TYR A 28 1.51 25.43 -4.44
CA TYR A 28 2.86 25.86 -4.09
C TYR A 28 2.80 27.02 -3.09
N ASN A 29 3.43 26.78 -1.93
CA ASN A 29 3.71 27.70 -0.82
C ASN A 29 2.64 27.84 0.27
N GLY A 30 2.88 27.08 1.35
CA GLY A 30 2.38 27.36 2.70
C GLY A 30 1.39 26.31 3.17
N GLU A 31 1.84 25.40 4.04
CA GLU A 31 1.03 24.72 5.07
C GLU A 31 -0.46 24.49 4.75
N LEU A 32 -0.94 23.25 4.47
CA LEU A 32 -2.06 22.63 5.24
C LEU A 32 -2.92 21.52 4.59
N LEU A 33 -2.99 21.26 3.28
CA LEU A 33 -4.21 20.56 2.82
C LEU A 33 -4.24 19.02 2.81
N LEU A 34 -3.13 18.28 2.71
CA LEU A 34 -3.12 16.82 2.98
C LEU A 34 -1.77 16.34 3.56
N VAL A 35 -1.70 16.35 4.90
CA VAL A 35 -1.33 15.25 5.84
C VAL A 35 -1.31 15.91 7.23
N HIS A 36 -2.37 15.73 8.01
CA HIS A 36 -2.40 15.75 9.49
C HIS A 36 -3.55 14.86 9.96
N GLY A 37 -3.60 13.61 9.49
CA GLY A 37 -4.61 12.65 9.91
C GLY A 37 -4.79 11.45 8.99
N VAL A 38 -5.66 10.56 9.44
CA VAL A 38 -6.20 9.45 8.65
C VAL A 38 -7.24 10.00 7.68
N SER A 39 -7.29 9.50 6.45
CA SER A 39 -8.33 9.85 5.46
C SER A 39 -9.72 9.75 6.07
N SER A 40 -10.59 10.70 5.73
CA SER A 40 -11.91 10.86 6.36
C SER A 40 -12.78 9.60 6.26
N GLU A 41 -12.65 8.89 5.15
CA GLU A 41 -13.30 7.64 4.77
C GLU A 41 -12.85 6.49 5.69
N LEU A 42 -11.58 6.51 6.11
CA LEU A 42 -10.98 5.49 6.97
C LEU A 42 -11.05 5.85 8.46
N ALA A 43 -11.17 7.13 8.83
CA ALA A 43 -11.09 7.61 10.21
C ALA A 43 -12.12 6.96 11.15
N GLY A 44 -13.35 6.77 10.67
CA GLY A 44 -14.39 6.04 11.42
C GLY A 44 -14.02 4.58 11.67
N SER A 45 -13.57 3.89 10.63
CA SER A 45 -13.15 2.49 10.68
C SER A 45 -11.91 2.28 11.56
N TYR A 46 -10.91 3.16 11.47
CA TYR A 46 -9.69 3.06 12.27
C TYR A 46 -9.97 3.28 13.75
N ARG A 47 -10.87 4.22 14.08
CA ARG A 47 -11.35 4.42 15.46
C ARG A 47 -12.07 3.19 15.98
N LEU A 48 -12.93 2.58 15.17
CA LEU A 48 -13.64 1.35 15.52
C LEU A 48 -12.67 0.18 15.75
N VAL A 49 -11.68 0.02 14.88
CA VAL A 49 -10.60 -0.98 15.03
C VAL A 49 -9.86 -0.72 16.33
N SER A 50 -9.34 0.50 16.55
CA SER A 50 -8.61 0.87 17.77
C SER A 50 -9.42 0.58 19.04
N ASN A 51 -10.69 0.97 19.10
CA ASN A 51 -11.57 0.68 20.22
C ASN A 51 -11.77 -0.83 20.44
N THR A 52 -11.93 -1.58 19.35
CA THR A 52 -12.12 -3.03 19.42
C THR A 52 -10.87 -3.74 19.87
N LEU A 53 -9.69 -3.32 19.39
CA LEU A 53 -8.41 -3.83 19.87
C LEU A 53 -8.24 -3.52 21.36
N ASN A 54 -8.58 -2.31 21.80
CA ASN A 54 -8.51 -1.95 23.21
C ASN A 54 -9.47 -2.77 24.09
N CYS A 55 -10.70 -3.01 23.65
CA CYS A 55 -11.67 -3.83 24.36
C CYS A 55 -11.25 -5.31 24.40
N ALA A 56 -10.88 -5.86 23.24
CA ALA A 56 -10.46 -7.25 23.13
C ALA A 56 -9.26 -7.52 24.06
N ARG A 57 -8.35 -6.54 24.24
CA ARG A 57 -7.15 -6.70 25.08
C ARG A 57 -7.49 -6.88 26.55
N LYS A 58 -8.61 -6.29 26.98
CA LYS A 58 -9.10 -6.38 28.36
C LYS A 58 -9.89 -7.66 28.61
N LEU A 59 -10.40 -8.30 27.56
CA LEU A 59 -11.39 -9.38 27.65
C LEU A 59 -10.86 -10.74 27.20
N LEU A 60 -9.86 -10.77 26.31
CA LEU A 60 -9.31 -12.01 25.76
C LEU A 60 -8.06 -12.44 26.52
N LEU A 61 -7.89 -13.77 26.58
CA LEU A 61 -6.65 -14.37 27.06
C LEU A 61 -5.50 -14.07 26.08
N PRO A 62 -4.26 -13.88 26.57
CA PRO A 62 -3.09 -13.57 25.73
C PRO A 62 -2.84 -14.55 24.59
N GLU A 63 -3.26 -15.80 24.73
CA GLU A 63 -3.05 -16.88 23.76
C GLU A 63 -4.04 -16.78 22.58
N CYS A 64 -5.23 -16.22 22.79
CA CYS A 64 -6.23 -16.00 21.74
C CYS A 64 -5.90 -14.78 20.86
N TRP A 65 -4.99 -13.95 21.34
CA TRP A 65 -4.63 -12.64 20.81
C TRP A 65 -4.07 -12.70 19.38
N PRO A 66 -3.07 -13.55 19.06
CA PRO A 66 -2.47 -13.56 17.73
C PRO A 66 -3.45 -14.02 16.65
N SER A 67 -4.34 -14.95 16.96
CA SER A 67 -5.31 -15.50 16.00
C SER A 67 -6.33 -14.46 15.54
N LEU A 68 -6.89 -13.69 16.49
CA LEU A 68 -7.81 -12.60 16.17
C LEU A 68 -7.09 -11.50 15.36
N TRP A 69 -5.92 -11.09 15.83
CA TRP A 69 -5.20 -9.97 15.26
C TRP A 69 -4.63 -10.23 13.88
N LYS A 70 -4.04 -11.41 13.67
CA LYS A 70 -3.51 -11.80 12.36
C LYS A 70 -4.62 -11.82 11.32
N SER A 71 -5.78 -12.34 11.69
CA SER A 71 -6.94 -12.41 10.79
C SER A 71 -7.46 -11.02 10.44
N LEU A 72 -7.60 -10.14 11.44
CA LEU A 72 -8.05 -8.75 11.22
C LEU A 72 -7.03 -7.95 10.41
N ALA A 73 -5.74 -8.05 10.74
CA ALA A 73 -4.67 -7.37 10.01
C ALA A 73 -4.61 -7.84 8.55
N SER A 74 -4.72 -9.15 8.30
CA SER A 74 -4.75 -9.69 6.94
C SER A 74 -5.95 -9.18 6.14
N ALA A 75 -7.14 -9.13 6.74
CA ALA A 75 -8.33 -8.63 6.06
C ALA A 75 -8.24 -7.12 5.72
N LEU A 76 -7.70 -6.33 6.65
CA LEU A 76 -7.42 -4.91 6.44
C LEU A 76 -6.35 -4.68 5.37
N ASP A 77 -5.29 -5.48 5.40
CA ASP A 77 -4.18 -5.41 4.44
C ASP A 77 -4.69 -5.64 3.01
N SER A 78 -5.45 -6.73 2.80
CA SER A 78 -6.07 -7.01 1.50
C SER A 78 -7.04 -5.91 1.08
N ALA A 79 -7.92 -5.44 1.96
CA ALA A 79 -8.92 -4.43 1.60
C ALA A 79 -8.30 -3.07 1.24
N LEU A 80 -7.24 -2.65 1.94
CA LEU A 80 -6.52 -1.42 1.61
C LEU A 80 -5.66 -1.56 0.37
N PHE A 81 -5.03 -2.73 0.19
CA PHE A 81 -4.32 -3.05 -1.05
C PHE A 81 -5.27 -2.99 -2.25
N ASP A 82 -6.44 -3.61 -2.16
CA ASP A 82 -7.44 -3.61 -3.23
C ASP A 82 -7.92 -2.19 -3.55
N ALA A 83 -8.16 -1.37 -2.52
CA ALA A 83 -8.56 0.02 -2.70
C ALA A 83 -7.49 0.88 -3.41
N PHE A 84 -6.21 0.60 -3.14
CA PHE A 84 -5.08 1.26 -3.81
C PHE A 84 -4.84 0.71 -5.23
N TYR A 85 -4.90 -0.60 -5.42
CA TYR A 85 -4.52 -1.26 -6.67
C TYR A 85 -5.63 -1.20 -7.73
N ASN A 86 -6.89 -1.11 -7.30
CA ASN A 86 -8.05 -0.99 -8.17
C ASN A 86 -8.89 0.24 -7.76
N PRO A 87 -8.33 1.46 -7.88
CA PRO A 87 -9.12 2.66 -7.67
C PRO A 87 -10.21 2.67 -8.73
N ASN A 88 -11.46 2.89 -8.33
CA ASN A 88 -12.57 2.98 -9.28
C ASN A 88 -12.55 4.36 -9.95
N SER A 89 -11.53 4.63 -10.76
CA SER A 89 -11.54 5.78 -11.66
C SER A 89 -12.37 5.44 -12.89
N MET A 90 -13.33 6.30 -13.23
CA MET A 90 -14.06 6.24 -14.50
C MET A 90 -13.12 6.45 -15.71
N ASP A 91 -11.90 6.94 -15.48
CA ASP A 91 -10.85 7.04 -16.47
C ASP A 91 -9.95 5.80 -16.45
N GLU A 92 -9.74 5.20 -17.63
CA GLU A 92 -8.86 4.03 -17.87
C GLU A 92 -7.39 4.29 -17.51
N ARG A 93 -7.03 5.54 -17.22
CA ARG A 93 -5.71 5.94 -16.74
C ARG A 93 -5.83 6.37 -15.29
N SER A 94 -5.89 5.40 -14.37
CA SER A 94 -5.76 5.66 -12.94
C SER A 94 -4.36 6.18 -12.63
N GLN A 95 -4.13 7.47 -12.83
CA GLN A 95 -2.86 8.11 -12.51
C GLN A 95 -2.82 8.41 -11.01
N LEU A 96 -1.87 7.79 -10.29
CA LEU A 96 -1.55 8.15 -8.92
C LEU A 96 -1.09 9.61 -8.86
N SER A 97 -1.65 10.43 -7.97
CA SER A 97 -1.18 11.80 -7.68
C SER A 97 -0.16 11.81 -6.53
N ASN A 98 0.61 12.90 -6.37
CA ASN A 98 1.53 13.04 -5.23
C ASN A 98 0.78 13.06 -3.89
N SER A 99 -0.43 13.61 -3.90
CA SER A 99 -1.29 13.65 -2.72
C SER A 99 -1.82 12.25 -2.36
N GLY A 100 -2.19 11.44 -3.35
CA GLY A 100 -2.62 10.05 -3.13
C GLY A 100 -1.49 9.15 -2.64
N GLU A 101 -0.27 9.30 -3.17
CA GLU A 101 0.92 8.61 -2.68
C GLU A 101 1.15 8.89 -1.18
N ARG A 102 1.24 10.17 -0.82
CA ARG A 102 1.50 10.60 0.56
C ARG A 102 0.38 10.19 1.52
N GLN A 103 -0.87 10.31 1.09
CA GLN A 103 -2.02 9.97 1.92
C GLN A 103 -2.09 8.47 2.18
N PHE A 104 -1.88 7.62 1.16
CA PHE A 104 -1.84 6.18 1.34
C PHE A 104 -0.76 5.73 2.33
N ILE A 105 0.46 6.28 2.19
CA ILE A 105 1.56 6.00 3.13
C ILE A 105 1.17 6.41 4.56
N SER A 106 0.57 7.59 4.74
CA SER A 106 0.11 8.09 6.03
C SER A 106 -0.97 7.18 6.67
N ASP A 107 -1.94 6.73 5.87
CA ASP A 107 -3.02 5.87 6.33
C ASP A 107 -2.51 4.49 6.75
N VAL A 108 -1.65 3.86 5.95
CA VAL A 108 -1.03 2.57 6.30
C VAL A 108 -0.20 2.70 7.58
N ARG A 109 0.61 3.75 7.73
CA ARG A 109 1.39 4.01 8.95
C ARG A 109 0.49 4.19 10.18
N SER A 110 -0.61 4.91 10.04
CA SER A 110 -1.59 5.12 11.11
C SER A 110 -2.25 3.81 11.54
N LEU A 111 -2.61 2.95 10.59
CA LEU A 111 -3.16 1.63 10.89
C LEU A 111 -2.15 0.72 11.61
N VAL A 112 -0.91 0.71 11.13
CA VAL A 112 0.18 -0.02 11.78
C VAL A 112 0.37 0.47 13.22
N ALA A 113 0.32 1.78 13.46
CA ALA A 113 0.43 2.35 14.80
C ALA A 113 -0.72 1.91 15.72
N ILE A 114 -1.95 1.82 15.20
CA ILE A 114 -3.10 1.27 15.95
C ILE A 114 -2.83 -0.16 16.39
N PHE A 115 -2.27 -1.01 15.53
CA PHE A 115 -1.94 -2.40 15.87
C PHE A 115 -0.72 -2.54 16.79
N ALA A 116 0.22 -1.59 16.72
CA ALA A 116 1.35 -1.53 17.64
C ALA A 116 0.97 -0.97 19.03
N THR A 117 -0.20 -0.32 19.15
CA THR A 117 -0.63 0.29 20.40
C THR A 117 -0.85 -0.79 21.47
N GLY A 118 -0.07 -0.72 22.55
CA GLY A 118 -0.18 -1.66 23.67
C GLY A 118 0.65 -2.94 23.52
N THR A 119 1.50 -3.04 22.50
CA THR A 119 2.56 -4.05 22.42
C THR A 119 3.90 -3.45 22.84
N SER A 120 4.67 -4.16 23.67
CA SER A 120 6.05 -3.76 24.00
C SER A 120 7.05 -4.17 22.91
N LYS A 121 6.61 -4.99 21.95
CA LYS A 121 7.38 -5.47 20.81
C LYS A 121 6.91 -4.80 19.54
N ALA A 122 7.83 -4.61 18.59
CA ALA A 122 7.49 -4.17 17.24
C ALA A 122 6.47 -5.12 16.60
N LEU A 123 5.53 -4.56 15.84
CA LEU A 123 4.55 -5.35 15.10
C LEU A 123 5.27 -6.25 14.08
N PRO A 124 5.02 -7.57 14.07
CA PRO A 124 5.70 -8.47 13.15
C PRO A 124 5.57 -8.02 11.69
N ARG A 125 6.63 -8.21 10.90
CA ARG A 125 6.63 -7.87 9.46
C ARG A 125 5.57 -8.64 8.66
N SER A 126 5.12 -9.79 9.18
CA SER A 126 4.06 -10.60 8.57
C SER A 126 2.67 -9.95 8.62
N TYR A 127 2.50 -8.83 9.32
CA TYR A 127 1.28 -8.04 9.36
C TYR A 127 1.40 -6.89 8.37
N PHE A 128 0.31 -6.64 7.63
CA PHE A 128 0.27 -5.58 6.62
C PHE A 128 1.33 -5.75 5.54
N ARG A 129 1.58 -7.00 5.09
CA ARG A 129 2.67 -7.30 4.16
C ARG A 129 2.46 -6.59 2.83
N LEU A 130 1.25 -6.68 2.26
CA LEU A 130 0.95 -6.10 0.94
C LEU A 130 1.09 -4.59 0.99
N THR A 131 0.36 -3.94 1.89
CA THR A 131 0.35 -2.47 2.00
C THR A 131 1.70 -1.89 2.40
N ARG A 132 2.50 -2.59 3.22
CA ARG A 132 3.88 -2.17 3.54
C ARG A 132 4.82 -2.32 2.34
N GLU A 133 4.70 -3.38 1.56
CA GLU A 133 5.48 -3.55 0.32
C GLU A 133 5.09 -2.48 -0.71
N VAL A 134 3.81 -2.12 -0.82
CA VAL A 134 3.38 -0.96 -1.63
C VAL A 134 4.03 0.33 -1.13
N CYS A 135 3.95 0.63 0.17
CA CYS A 135 4.60 1.83 0.73
C CYS A 135 6.11 1.81 0.45
N HIS A 136 6.76 0.65 0.57
CA HIS A 136 8.18 0.51 0.29
C HIS A 136 8.52 0.85 -1.17
N LEU A 137 7.70 0.41 -2.12
CA LEU A 137 7.87 0.75 -3.55
C LEU A 137 7.62 2.24 -3.82
N LEU A 138 6.61 2.83 -3.19
CA LEU A 138 6.28 4.26 -3.35
C LEU A 138 7.38 5.17 -2.79
N GLU A 139 8.01 4.76 -1.69
CA GLU A 139 9.12 5.47 -1.03
C GLU A 139 10.48 5.17 -1.67
N MET A 140 10.56 4.22 -2.60
CA MET A 140 11.81 3.81 -3.22
C MET A 140 12.34 4.95 -4.11
N PRO A 141 13.66 5.25 -4.06
CA PRO A 141 14.25 6.24 -4.96
C PRO A 141 13.98 5.88 -6.42
N ALA A 142 13.57 6.86 -7.19
CA ALA A 142 13.22 6.73 -8.60
C ALA A 142 14.23 5.94 -9.45
N ALA A 143 15.52 6.21 -9.27
CA ALA A 143 16.59 5.50 -9.99
C ALA A 143 16.52 3.99 -9.74
N ARG A 144 16.37 3.59 -8.47
CA ARG A 144 16.23 2.19 -8.08
C ARG A 144 14.90 1.60 -8.55
N LEU A 145 13.81 2.38 -8.48
CA LEU A 145 12.51 1.95 -8.96
C LEU A 145 12.50 1.67 -10.47
N ARG A 146 13.25 2.46 -11.28
CA ARG A 146 13.46 2.20 -12.72
C ARG A 146 14.23 0.91 -12.96
N GLU A 147 15.24 0.60 -12.14
CA GLU A 147 15.97 -0.67 -12.23
C GLU A 147 15.05 -1.86 -11.97
N VAL A 148 14.22 -1.79 -10.92
CA VAL A 148 13.24 -2.82 -10.59
C VAL A 148 12.20 -2.95 -11.71
N TYR A 149 11.64 -1.84 -12.17
CA TYR A 149 10.68 -1.83 -13.27
C TYR A 149 11.26 -2.51 -14.51
N LYS A 150 12.45 -2.07 -14.95
CA LYS A 150 13.11 -2.63 -16.13
C LYS A 150 13.44 -4.12 -15.99
N ALA A 151 13.90 -4.55 -14.81
CA ALA A 151 14.23 -5.94 -14.55
C ALA A 151 12.99 -6.87 -14.58
N LEU A 152 11.79 -6.32 -14.36
CA LEU A 152 10.53 -7.06 -14.38
C LEU A 152 9.75 -6.89 -15.70
N ASP A 153 9.98 -5.81 -16.44
CA ASP A 153 9.34 -5.48 -17.72
C ASP A 153 10.09 -6.07 -18.93
N ASP A 154 11.28 -6.64 -18.74
CA ASP A 154 12.01 -7.32 -19.81
C ASP A 154 11.25 -8.59 -20.25
N ASP A 155 10.60 -8.51 -21.42
CA ASP A 155 9.84 -9.58 -22.11
C ASP A 155 10.63 -10.89 -22.33
N SER A 156 11.94 -10.90 -22.08
CA SER A 156 12.80 -12.09 -22.20
C SER A 156 12.48 -13.20 -21.20
N VAL A 157 11.58 -12.97 -20.23
CA VAL A 157 11.13 -14.00 -19.27
C VAL A 157 9.81 -14.65 -19.70
N ALA A 158 9.13 -14.11 -20.72
CA ALA A 158 7.82 -14.57 -21.19
C ALA A 158 7.85 -15.38 -22.50
N SER A 159 9.01 -15.46 -23.16
CA SER A 159 9.15 -16.17 -24.44
C SER A 159 10.03 -17.41 -24.27
N GLU A 160 9.41 -18.56 -24.02
CA GLU A 160 9.47 -19.78 -24.86
C GLU A 160 8.98 -21.03 -24.10
N VAL A 161 8.49 -21.99 -24.88
CA VAL A 161 7.73 -23.17 -24.43
C VAL A 161 8.66 -24.20 -23.76
N GLY A 162 8.49 -24.42 -22.46
CA GLY A 162 9.04 -25.56 -21.70
C GLY A 162 10.24 -25.23 -20.81
N ASP A 163 10.24 -25.76 -19.57
CA ASP A 163 11.28 -25.74 -18.49
C ASP A 163 11.94 -24.39 -18.10
N GLU A 164 12.19 -23.48 -19.06
CA GLU A 164 12.79 -22.16 -18.86
C GLU A 164 11.84 -21.14 -18.21
N VAL A 165 10.51 -21.35 -18.31
CA VAL A 165 9.50 -20.53 -17.62
C VAL A 165 9.64 -20.63 -16.10
N ALA A 166 10.03 -21.80 -15.58
CA ALA A 166 10.28 -21.99 -14.15
C ALA A 166 11.53 -21.21 -13.70
N GLY A 167 12.62 -21.30 -14.48
CA GLY A 167 13.85 -20.54 -14.21
C GLY A 167 13.65 -19.02 -14.29
N GLY A 168 12.84 -18.56 -15.24
CA GLY A 168 12.46 -17.15 -15.36
C GLY A 168 11.66 -16.63 -14.16
N LEU A 169 10.70 -17.41 -13.68
CA LEU A 169 9.90 -17.06 -12.50
C LEU A 169 10.75 -17.05 -11.22
N GLU A 170 11.69 -17.98 -11.07
CA GLU A 170 12.65 -18.02 -9.94
C GLU A 170 13.57 -16.79 -9.96
N GLN A 171 14.05 -16.37 -11.13
CA GLN A 171 14.86 -15.17 -11.27
C GLN A 171 14.07 -13.89 -10.91
N LEU A 172 12.83 -13.74 -11.38
CA LEU A 172 11.96 -12.62 -11.01
C LEU A 172 11.69 -12.60 -9.51
N THR A 173 11.44 -13.76 -8.91
CA THR A 173 11.26 -13.90 -7.46
C THR A 173 12.53 -13.47 -6.71
N THR A 174 13.71 -13.89 -7.17
CA THR A 174 15.00 -13.51 -6.58
C THR A 174 15.23 -12.00 -6.63
N ILE A 175 14.89 -11.34 -7.74
CA ILE A 175 14.99 -9.88 -7.90
C ILE A 175 14.05 -9.18 -6.91
N LEU A 176 12.81 -9.64 -6.79
CA LEU A 176 11.83 -9.10 -5.84
C LEU A 176 12.30 -9.26 -4.40
N GLU A 177 12.82 -10.44 -4.02
CA GLU A 177 13.35 -10.71 -2.69
C GLU A 177 14.55 -9.81 -2.36
N ALA A 178 15.47 -9.61 -3.32
CA ALA A 178 16.59 -8.68 -3.18
C ALA A 178 16.13 -7.22 -2.99
N CYS A 179 14.93 -6.89 -3.48
CA CYS A 179 14.27 -5.60 -3.28
C CYS A 179 13.39 -5.57 -2.02
N GLY A 180 13.35 -6.64 -1.23
CA GLY A 180 12.54 -6.71 -0.01
C GLY A 180 11.04 -6.87 -0.26
N ILE A 181 10.66 -7.34 -1.46
CA ILE A 181 9.28 -7.61 -1.88
C ILE A 181 9.05 -9.12 -1.84
N PHE A 182 8.07 -9.57 -1.05
CA PHE A 182 7.85 -11.00 -0.79
C PHE A 182 6.40 -11.45 -0.99
N SER A 183 5.48 -10.52 -1.20
CA SER A 183 4.04 -10.78 -1.19
C SER A 183 3.35 -10.28 -2.46
N LEU A 184 3.85 -9.21 -3.06
CA LEU A 184 3.39 -8.72 -4.35
C LEU A 184 3.88 -9.63 -5.49
N THR A 185 3.02 -9.84 -6.49
CA THR A 185 3.40 -10.54 -7.72
C THR A 185 4.21 -9.63 -8.66
N PRO A 186 5.03 -10.18 -9.58
CA PRO A 186 5.76 -9.36 -10.55
C PRO A 186 4.86 -8.36 -11.30
N ALA A 187 3.70 -8.80 -11.78
CA ALA A 187 2.75 -7.94 -12.48
C ALA A 187 2.21 -6.79 -11.60
N GLN A 188 1.97 -7.05 -10.31
CA GLN A 188 1.56 -6.01 -9.37
C GLN A 188 2.68 -4.98 -9.18
N VAL A 189 3.92 -5.45 -9.00
CA VAL A 189 5.10 -4.57 -8.84
C VAL A 189 5.30 -3.71 -10.07
N VAL A 190 5.24 -4.27 -11.29
CA VAL A 190 5.35 -3.53 -12.56
C VAL A 190 4.30 -2.42 -12.62
N ARG A 191 3.02 -2.72 -12.35
CA ARG A 191 1.95 -1.72 -12.39
C ARG A 191 2.16 -0.59 -11.38
N ILE A 192 2.61 -0.92 -10.17
CA ILE A 192 2.89 0.06 -9.10
C ILE A 192 4.05 0.96 -9.51
N CYS A 193 5.15 0.36 -9.97
CA CYS A 193 6.34 1.08 -10.42
C CYS A 193 6.00 2.00 -11.60
N ALA A 194 5.26 1.52 -12.60
CA ALA A 194 4.81 2.32 -13.74
C ALA A 194 4.01 3.54 -13.29
N SER A 195 3.06 3.34 -12.38
CA SER A 195 2.21 4.43 -11.85
C SER A 195 3.03 5.50 -11.10
N ARG A 196 4.02 5.06 -10.32
CA ARG A 196 4.90 5.95 -9.54
C ARG A 196 5.94 6.68 -10.41
N LEU A 197 6.45 6.04 -11.45
CA LEU A 197 7.38 6.65 -12.41
C LEU A 197 6.66 7.65 -13.33
N ASP A 198 5.42 7.36 -13.73
CA ASP A 198 4.56 8.31 -14.46
C ASP A 198 4.28 9.57 -13.65
N LEU A 199 4.11 9.44 -12.33
CA LEU A 199 3.99 10.58 -11.41
C LEU A 199 5.25 11.46 -11.40
N GLU A 200 6.44 10.87 -11.31
CA GLU A 200 7.70 11.64 -11.31
C GLU A 200 7.96 12.35 -12.64
N ASN A 201 7.64 11.71 -13.78
CA ASN A 201 7.80 12.32 -15.10
C ASN A 201 6.88 13.54 -15.30
N ARG A 202 5.73 13.58 -14.59
CA ARG A 202 4.79 14.71 -14.62
C ARG A 202 5.23 15.86 -13.72
N ASP A 203 6.05 15.61 -12.70
CA ASP A 203 6.48 16.60 -11.71
C ASP A 203 8.01 16.55 -11.46
N PRO A 204 8.83 17.04 -12.42
CA PRO A 204 10.29 16.96 -12.34
C PRO A 204 10.92 17.94 -11.32
N LEU A 205 10.13 18.69 -10.55
CA LEU A 205 10.60 19.81 -9.72
C LEU A 205 10.87 19.47 -8.25
N LEU A 206 10.70 18.23 -7.81
CA LEU A 206 11.08 17.80 -6.45
C LEU A 206 12.56 17.36 -6.41
N PRO A 207 13.43 18.03 -5.63
CA PRO A 207 14.80 17.57 -5.45
C PRO A 207 14.79 16.24 -4.70
N THR A 208 15.36 15.22 -5.32
CA THR A 208 15.64 13.92 -4.70
C THR A 208 16.64 14.13 -3.55
N ALA A 209 16.20 13.83 -2.33
CA ALA A 209 17.06 13.71 -1.15
C ALA A 209 17.48 12.26 -0.94
#